data_AF-A0A971UWF4-F1
#
_entry.id   AF-A0A971UWF4-F1
#
_cell.length_a   1.000
_cell.length_b   1.000
_cell.length_c   1.000
_cell.angle_alpha   90.00
_cell.angle_beta   90.00
_cell.angle_gamma   90.00
#
_symmetry.space_group_name_H-M   'P 1'
#
loop_
_entity.id
_entity.type
_entity.pdbx_description
1 polymer ?
#
loop_
_entity_poly.entity_id
_entity_poly.type
_entity_poly.pdbx_seq_one_letter_code
_entity_poly.pdbx_strand_id
1 'polypeptide(L)'
;MIIDKKTGDIIFSEGQVIKAGMTIDEIKASRVMEFISDGQEEKMDHAFYYLQLVVPNAYGHKVFIALHMYDGIVSSVSMTLGDYYDFYDKGSFNAEEYKRLVTLQRDFLSKVLQEYAVPDETHYDWGHIQMRVDYRDMEELEIIIDYYLEHLYGE
;
A
#
# COMPACT_ATOMS: atom_id res chain seq x y z
N MET A 1 4.70 7.67 7.89
CA MET A 1 4.21 7.56 6.50
C MET A 1 2.93 8.36 6.39
N ILE A 2 2.77 9.12 5.31
CA ILE A 2 1.56 9.86 4.96
C ILE A 2 1.29 9.73 3.46
N ILE A 3 0.05 9.97 3.05
CA ILE A 3 -0.36 10.09 1.64
C ILE A 3 -0.70 11.55 1.38
N ASP A 4 -0.06 12.17 0.39
CA ASP A 4 -0.43 13.51 -0.07
C ASP A 4 -1.75 13.43 -0.85
N LYS A 5 -2.81 14.01 -0.29
CA LYS A 5 -4.15 13.99 -0.90
C LYS A 5 -4.25 14.74 -2.23
N LYS A 6 -3.29 15.61 -2.56
CA LYS A 6 -3.28 16.36 -3.82
C LYS A 6 -2.60 15.60 -4.94
N THR A 7 -1.58 14.81 -4.64
CA THR A 7 -0.75 14.16 -5.66
C THR A 7 -0.88 12.64 -5.67
N GLY A 8 -1.31 12.03 -4.57
CA GLY A 8 -1.31 10.58 -4.40
C GLY A 8 0.05 10.00 -4.00
N ASP A 9 1.03 10.87 -3.71
CA ASP A 9 2.37 10.45 -3.30
C ASP A 9 2.36 9.85 -1.89
N ILE A 10 3.11 8.77 -1.71
CA ILE A 10 3.32 8.15 -0.41
C ILE A 10 4.67 8.62 0.14
N ILE A 11 4.65 9.32 1.26
CA ILE A 11 5.81 9.96 1.87
C ILE A 11 6.18 9.23 3.17
N PHE A 12 7.41 8.73 3.24
CA PHE A 12 7.95 8.04 4.42
C PHE A 12 8.63 9.02 5.39
N SER A 13 8.82 8.60 6.65
CA SER A 13 9.36 9.48 7.70
C SER A 13 10.78 9.97 7.43
N GLU A 14 11.60 9.16 6.77
CA GLU A 14 13.00 9.49 6.44
C GLU A 14 13.14 10.20 5.08
N GLY A 15 12.02 10.67 4.51
CA GLY A 15 11.96 11.49 3.30
C GLY A 15 11.98 10.73 1.97
N GLN A 16 11.92 9.39 1.99
CA GLN A 16 11.65 8.62 0.77
C GLN A 16 10.22 8.91 0.29
N VAL A 17 10.02 8.88 -1.02
CA VAL A 17 8.72 9.16 -1.65
C VAL A 17 8.47 8.17 -2.76
N ILE A 18 7.30 7.54 -2.75
CA ILE A 18 6.75 6.81 -3.90
C ILE A 18 5.77 7.77 -4.56
N LYS A 19 6.10 8.22 -5.78
CA LYS A 19 5.24 9.14 -6.51
C LYS A 19 4.10 8.40 -7.19
N ALA A 20 2.95 9.03 -7.32
CA ALA A 20 1.92 8.53 -8.23
C ALA A 20 2.48 8.47 -9.66
N GLY A 21 2.37 7.31 -10.32
CA GLY A 21 2.94 7.10 -11.65
C GLY A 21 4.47 7.03 -11.71
N MET A 22 5.15 6.75 -10.59
CA MET A 22 6.60 6.57 -10.59
C MET A 22 7.00 5.38 -11.50
N THR A 23 8.03 5.56 -12.32
CA THR A 23 8.56 4.51 -13.19
C THR A 23 9.51 3.58 -12.44
N ILE A 24 9.75 2.37 -12.98
CA ILE A 24 10.76 1.42 -12.45
C ILE A 24 12.13 2.08 -12.34
N ASP A 25 12.56 2.82 -13.38
CA ASP A 25 13.87 3.45 -13.40
C ASP A 25 13.99 4.54 -12.33
N GLU A 26 12.92 5.32 -12.11
CA GLU A 26 12.86 6.27 -11.01
C GLU A 26 12.91 5.57 -9.65
N ILE A 27 12.22 4.44 -9.48
CA ILE A 27 12.28 3.65 -8.24
C ILE A 27 13.72 3.20 -7.99
N LYS A 28 14.36 2.58 -8.99
CA LYS A 28 15.75 2.11 -8.93
C LYS A 28 16.75 3.22 -8.60
N ALA A 29 16.49 4.44 -9.06
CA ALA A 29 17.32 5.61 -8.78
C ALA A 29 16.97 6.33 -7.46
N SER A 30 15.90 5.91 -6.77
CA SER A 30 15.42 6.58 -5.56
C SER A 30 15.86 5.89 -4.28
N ARG A 31 15.65 6.59 -3.16
CA ARG A 31 15.84 6.02 -1.82
C ARG A 31 14.75 5.01 -1.43
N VAL A 32 13.70 4.79 -2.24
CA VAL A 32 12.70 3.74 -1.99
C VAL A 32 13.34 2.35 -2.00
N MET A 33 14.43 2.18 -2.76
CA MET A 33 15.23 0.94 -2.77
C MET A 33 15.71 0.52 -1.38
N GLU A 34 15.88 1.47 -0.43
CA GLU A 34 16.27 1.18 0.96
C GLU A 34 15.25 0.30 1.71
N PHE A 35 14.00 0.23 1.23
CA PHE A 35 12.92 -0.55 1.85
C PHE A 35 12.67 -1.90 1.16
N ILE A 36 13.33 -2.16 0.03
CA ILE A 36 13.12 -3.39 -0.73
C ILE A 36 13.73 -4.56 0.05
N SER A 37 12.95 -5.62 0.20
CA SER A 37 13.44 -6.85 0.83
C SER A 37 14.44 -7.56 -0.08
N ASP A 38 15.50 -8.12 0.52
CA ASP A 38 16.53 -8.89 -0.20
C ASP A 38 15.90 -9.90 -1.19
N GLY A 39 16.37 -9.90 -2.44
CA GLY A 39 15.89 -10.78 -3.51
C GLY A 39 14.60 -10.34 -4.22
N GLN A 40 13.97 -9.23 -3.81
CA GLN A 40 12.85 -8.64 -4.57
C GLN A 40 13.34 -7.75 -5.73
N GLU A 41 14.60 -7.30 -5.70
CA GLU A 41 15.20 -6.49 -6.77
C GLU A 41 15.20 -7.22 -8.13
N GLU A 42 15.44 -8.54 -8.13
CA GLU A 42 15.43 -9.37 -9.34
C GLU A 42 14.03 -9.46 -9.96
N LYS A 43 12.98 -9.25 -9.16
CA LYS A 43 11.60 -9.24 -9.66
C LYS A 43 11.26 -7.95 -10.38
N MET A 44 12.04 -6.87 -10.21
CA MET A 44 11.87 -5.58 -10.90
C MET A 44 12.23 -5.62 -12.39
N ASP A 45 12.65 -6.77 -12.93
CA ASP A 45 12.83 -7.00 -14.37
C ASP A 45 11.80 -7.96 -15.04
N HIS A 46 10.79 -8.48 -14.32
CA HIS A 46 9.67 -9.30 -14.83
C HIS A 46 8.28 -8.63 -14.93
N ALA A 47 7.61 -8.74 -16.09
CA ALA A 47 6.38 -8.04 -16.51
C ALA A 47 5.15 -7.95 -15.57
N PHE A 48 5.07 -8.69 -14.46
CA PHE A 48 4.06 -8.53 -13.41
C PHE A 48 4.76 -8.19 -12.11
N TYR A 49 5.01 -6.90 -11.91
CA TYR A 49 5.80 -6.38 -10.81
C TYR A 49 4.97 -6.29 -9.55
N TYR A 50 5.45 -6.95 -8.49
CA TYR A 50 5.07 -6.70 -7.10
C TYR A 50 6.37 -6.42 -6.35
N LEU A 51 6.50 -5.21 -5.81
CA LEU A 51 7.61 -4.87 -4.93
C LEU A 51 7.12 -4.83 -3.49
N GLN A 52 7.70 -5.67 -2.62
CA GLN A 52 7.38 -5.71 -1.21
C GLN A 52 8.28 -4.79 -0.39
N LEU A 53 7.69 -3.80 0.26
CA LEU A 53 8.37 -2.94 1.24
C LEU A 53 7.90 -3.31 2.63
N VAL A 54 8.82 -3.43 3.59
CA VAL A 54 8.50 -3.66 5.00
C VAL A 54 8.90 -2.44 5.80
N VAL A 55 7.92 -1.65 6.21
CA VAL A 55 8.15 -0.38 6.90
C VAL A 55 7.66 -0.46 8.34
N PRO A 56 8.49 -0.16 9.36
CA PRO A 56 7.99 0.01 10.71
C PRO A 56 7.11 1.27 10.77
N ASN A 57 5.87 1.13 11.25
CA ASN A 57 5.05 2.30 11.54
C ASN A 57 5.37 2.86 12.94
N ALA A 58 4.94 4.08 13.21
CA ALA A 58 5.19 4.79 14.48
C ALA A 58 4.60 4.09 15.72
N TYR A 59 3.81 3.05 15.52
CA TYR A 59 3.14 2.26 16.56
C TYR A 59 3.73 0.85 16.70
N GLY A 60 4.84 0.56 16.03
CA GLY A 60 5.57 -0.71 16.14
C GLY A 60 5.05 -1.84 15.25
N HIS A 61 4.06 -1.59 14.39
CA HIS A 61 3.60 -2.58 13.42
C HIS A 61 4.45 -2.54 12.14
N LYS A 62 4.56 -3.68 11.47
CA LYS A 62 5.10 -3.73 10.11
C LYS A 62 4.00 -3.35 9.13
N VAL A 63 4.32 -2.56 8.11
CA VAL A 63 3.46 -2.31 6.97
C VAL A 63 4.10 -3.00 5.78
N PHE A 64 3.35 -3.89 5.13
CA PHE A 64 3.72 -4.48 3.87
C PHE A 64 3.11 -3.65 2.75
N ILE A 65 3.95 -3.13 1.87
CA ILE A 65 3.53 -2.32 0.71
C ILE A 65 3.88 -3.08 -0.55
N ALA A 66 2.93 -3.12 -1.47
CA ALA A 66 3.01 -3.74 -2.78
C ALA A 66 2.97 -2.68 -3.87
N LEU A 67 3.97 -2.60 -4.73
CA LEU A 67 3.87 -1.76 -5.93
C LEU A 67 3.46 -2.61 -7.12
N HIS A 68 2.26 -2.35 -7.64
CA HIS A 68 1.76 -2.95 -8.87
C HIS A 68 2.05 -2.01 -10.03
N MET A 69 2.65 -2.55 -11.09
CA MET A 69 3.06 -1.75 -12.23
C MET A 69 2.42 -2.24 -13.51
N TYR A 70 2.03 -1.28 -14.35
CA TYR A 70 1.55 -1.48 -15.71
C TYR A 70 2.50 -0.73 -16.65
N ASP A 71 3.06 -1.43 -17.64
CA ASP A 71 4.03 -0.88 -18.59
C ASP A 71 5.22 -0.15 -17.92
N GLY A 72 5.70 -0.71 -16.80
CA GLY A 72 6.84 -0.15 -16.05
C GLY A 72 6.52 1.09 -15.20
N ILE A 73 5.24 1.44 -15.05
CA ILE A 73 4.75 2.58 -14.27
C ILE A 73 3.93 2.05 -13.09
N VAL A 74 4.11 2.60 -11.89
CA VAL A 74 3.26 2.28 -10.73
C VAL A 74 1.82 2.70 -11.02
N SER A 75 0.95 1.70 -11.17
CA SER A 75 -0.47 1.87 -11.45
C SER A 75 -1.34 1.66 -10.22
N SER A 76 -0.84 0.89 -9.25
CA SER A 76 -1.55 0.63 -8.00
C SER A 76 -0.58 0.33 -6.87
N VAL A 77 -0.99 0.65 -5.64
CA VAL A 77 -0.27 0.31 -4.42
C VAL A 77 -1.21 -0.40 -3.46
N SER A 78 -0.83 -1.59 -3.00
CA SER A 78 -1.54 -2.24 -1.89
C SER A 78 -0.76 -2.14 -0.58
N MET A 79 -1.47 -2.02 0.54
CA MET A 79 -0.88 -1.88 1.87
C MET A 79 -1.65 -2.71 2.89
N THR A 80 -0.91 -3.50 3.66
CA THR A 80 -1.47 -4.36 4.71
C THR A 80 -0.58 -4.33 5.95
N LEU A 81 -1.18 -4.23 7.14
CA LEU A 81 -0.44 -4.35 8.39
C LEU A 81 0.01 -5.80 8.60
N GLY A 82 1.22 -5.98 9.14
CA GLY A 82 1.83 -7.28 9.35
C GLY A 82 1.07 -8.18 10.31
N ASP A 83 0.32 -7.58 11.23
CA ASP A 83 -0.59 -8.26 12.14
C ASP A 83 -1.62 -9.15 11.40
N TYR A 84 -2.01 -8.77 10.17
CA TYR A 84 -2.87 -9.60 9.33
C TYR A 84 -2.16 -10.84 8.80
N TYR A 85 -0.92 -10.72 8.33
CA TYR A 85 -0.14 -11.88 7.88
C TYR A 85 0.14 -12.84 9.03
N ASP A 86 0.49 -12.32 10.21
CA ASP A 86 0.65 -13.13 11.42
C ASP A 86 -0.65 -13.88 11.77
N PHE A 87 -1.82 -13.26 11.57
CA PHE A 87 -3.12 -13.90 11.75
C PHE A 87 -3.39 -14.98 10.68
N TYR A 88 -3.11 -14.67 9.42
CA TYR A 88 -3.32 -15.58 8.30
C TYR A 88 -2.42 -16.83 8.42
N ASP A 89 -1.14 -16.64 8.74
CA ASP A 89 -0.14 -17.71 8.90
C ASP A 89 -0.42 -18.64 10.07
N LYS A 90 -1.13 -18.17 11.12
CA LYS A 90 -1.62 -19.05 12.20
C LYS A 90 -2.60 -20.12 11.69
N GLY A 91 -3.24 -19.91 10.53
CA GLY A 91 -4.20 -20.82 9.92
C GLY A 91 -5.47 -21.09 10.75
N SER A 92 -5.70 -20.32 11.81
CA SER A 92 -6.85 -20.46 12.72
C SER A 92 -7.64 -19.16 12.74
N PHE A 93 -8.73 -19.16 11.97
CA PHE A 93 -9.52 -17.96 11.71
C PHE A 93 -10.55 -17.71 12.81
N ASN A 94 -10.50 -16.52 13.40
CA ASN A 94 -11.45 -16.04 14.41
C ASN A 94 -12.03 -14.68 14.00
N ALA A 95 -13.36 -14.62 13.87
CA ALA A 95 -14.07 -13.41 13.44
C ALA A 95 -13.85 -12.21 14.38
N GLU A 96 -13.64 -12.42 15.68
CA GLU A 96 -13.39 -11.31 16.60
C GLU A 96 -11.99 -10.70 16.39
N GLU A 97 -10.96 -11.54 16.25
CA GLU A 97 -9.60 -11.10 15.96
C GLU A 97 -9.54 -10.41 14.60
N TYR A 98 -10.17 -10.99 13.57
CA TYR A 98 -10.26 -10.38 12.25
C TYR A 98 -10.94 -9.01 12.28
N LYS A 99 -12.06 -8.85 13.02
CA LYS A 99 -12.70 -7.53 13.21
C LYS A 99 -11.77 -6.52 13.88
N ARG A 100 -10.94 -6.94 14.85
CA ARG A 100 -9.95 -6.04 15.49
C ARG A 100 -8.88 -5.61 14.49
N LEU A 101 -8.42 -6.51 13.63
CA LEU A 101 -7.48 -6.21 12.55
C LEU A 101 -8.06 -5.22 11.54
N VAL A 102 -9.33 -5.40 11.15
CA VAL A 102 -10.05 -4.44 10.29
C VAL A 102 -10.05 -3.04 10.91
N THR A 103 -10.37 -2.93 12.21
CA THR A 103 -10.34 -1.63 12.91
C THR A 103 -8.93 -1.04 12.92
N LEU A 104 -7.90 -1.86 13.20
CA LEU A 104 -6.51 -1.41 13.20
C LEU A 104 -6.08 -0.90 11.81
N GLN A 105 -6.48 -1.59 10.74
CA GLN A 105 -6.21 -1.21 9.35
C GLN A 105 -6.92 0.11 8.98
N ARG A 106 -8.17 0.31 9.41
CA ARG A 106 -8.90 1.59 9.23
C ARG A 106 -8.27 2.74 9.98
N ASP A 107 -7.83 2.51 11.21
CA ASP A 107 -7.14 3.52 12.01
C ASP A 107 -5.81 3.90 11.37
N PHE A 108 -5.10 2.93 10.81
CA PHE A 108 -3.89 3.16 10.04
C PHE A 108 -4.18 3.99 8.78
N LEU A 109 -5.19 3.62 7.98
CA LEU A 109 -5.62 4.36 6.79
C LEU A 109 -5.94 5.83 7.13
N SER A 110 -6.73 6.05 8.17
CA SER A 110 -7.12 7.38 8.63
C SER A 110 -5.90 8.23 9.00
N LYS A 111 -4.91 7.64 9.69
CA LYS A 111 -3.66 8.33 10.05
C LYS A 111 -2.80 8.66 8.84
N VAL A 112 -2.64 7.76 7.87
CA VAL A 112 -1.80 8.04 6.69
C VAL A 112 -2.45 9.08 5.78
N LEU A 113 -3.79 9.09 5.66
CA LEU A 113 -4.54 10.12 4.94
C LEU A 113 -4.70 11.43 5.71
N GLN A 114 -4.32 11.44 6.99
CA GLN A 114 -4.46 12.57 7.90
C GLN A 114 -5.93 13.01 8.04
N GLU A 115 -6.82 12.03 8.17
CA GLU A 115 -8.27 12.19 8.34
C GLU A 115 -8.73 11.58 9.65
N TYR A 116 -9.84 12.08 10.19
CA TYR A 116 -10.43 11.50 11.40
C TYR A 116 -11.09 10.14 11.13
N ALA A 117 -11.77 10.02 9.99
CA ALA A 117 -12.40 8.80 9.53
C ALA A 117 -12.40 8.78 8.00
N VAL A 118 -12.07 7.64 7.43
CA VAL A 118 -12.02 7.42 5.98
C VAL A 118 -13.08 6.38 5.61
N PRO A 119 -14.00 6.67 4.68
CA PRO A 119 -14.90 5.66 4.14
C PRO A 119 -14.14 4.51 3.49
N ASP A 120 -14.76 3.33 3.38
CA ASP A 120 -14.12 2.16 2.75
C ASP A 120 -13.73 2.43 1.28
N GLU A 121 -14.38 3.39 0.61
CA GLU A 121 -14.00 3.88 -0.72
C GLU A 121 -13.90 5.41 -0.70
N THR A 122 -12.77 5.95 -1.17
CA THR A 122 -12.50 7.39 -1.26
C THR A 122 -11.89 7.73 -2.61
N HIS A 123 -12.44 8.73 -3.30
CA HIS A 123 -11.95 9.16 -4.62
C HIS A 123 -11.22 10.51 -4.55
N TYR A 124 -10.19 10.63 -5.38
CA TYR A 124 -9.41 11.84 -5.61
C TYR A 124 -9.26 12.07 -7.11
N ASP A 125 -8.77 13.24 -7.51
CA ASP A 125 -8.53 13.55 -8.92
C ASP A 125 -7.47 12.63 -9.54
N TRP A 126 -6.49 12.19 -8.76
CA TRP A 126 -5.39 11.34 -9.22
C TRP A 126 -5.67 9.83 -9.14
N GLY A 127 -6.76 9.41 -8.49
CA GLY A 127 -7.03 7.99 -8.27
C GLY A 127 -8.11 7.72 -7.24
N HIS A 128 -8.22 6.46 -6.81
CA HIS A 128 -9.13 6.06 -5.74
C HIS A 128 -8.43 5.16 -4.73
N ILE A 129 -8.90 5.24 -3.50
CA ILE A 129 -8.44 4.41 -2.39
C ILE A 129 -9.62 3.57 -1.92
N GLN A 130 -9.39 2.26 -1.80
CA GLN A 130 -10.36 1.32 -1.28
C GLN A 130 -9.76 0.49 -0.15
N MET A 131 -10.57 0.14 0.84
CA MET A 131 -10.23 -0.84 1.85
C MET A 131 -11.04 -2.11 1.61
N ARG A 132 -10.37 -3.20 1.25
CA ARG A 132 -10.99 -4.49 1.03
C ARG A 132 -11.02 -5.31 2.31
N VAL A 133 -12.18 -5.89 2.58
CA VAL A 133 -12.46 -6.67 3.78
C VAL A 133 -13.37 -7.83 3.42
N ASP A 134 -12.90 -9.06 3.57
CA ASP A 134 -13.73 -10.25 3.45
C ASP A 134 -14.00 -10.92 4.80
N TYR A 135 -15.19 -10.68 5.36
CA TYR A 135 -15.61 -11.32 6.61
C TYR A 135 -16.06 -12.78 6.48
N ARG A 136 -16.29 -13.29 5.26
CA ARG A 136 -16.83 -14.63 5.05
C ARG A 136 -15.74 -15.67 5.26
N ASP A 137 -14.65 -15.48 4.53
CA ASP A 137 -13.53 -16.43 4.49
C ASP A 137 -12.26 -15.85 5.13
N MET A 138 -12.25 -14.55 5.49
CA MET A 138 -11.13 -13.87 6.17
C MET A 138 -9.83 -13.91 5.36
N GLU A 139 -9.97 -13.96 4.03
CA GLU A 139 -8.86 -14.12 3.08
C GLU A 139 -8.29 -12.78 2.58
N GLU A 140 -9.05 -11.68 2.67
CA GLU A 140 -8.66 -10.37 2.14
C GLU A 140 -8.80 -9.28 3.19
N LEU A 141 -7.67 -8.67 3.60
CA LEU A 141 -7.64 -7.44 4.38
C LEU A 141 -6.51 -6.55 3.86
N GLU A 142 -6.85 -5.59 3.02
CA GLU A 142 -5.87 -4.72 2.38
C GLU A 142 -6.45 -3.33 2.08
N ILE A 143 -5.56 -2.35 2.00
CA ILE A 143 -5.85 -1.04 1.44
C ILE A 143 -5.24 -1.02 0.04
N ILE A 144 -6.01 -0.61 -0.96
CA ILE A 144 -5.53 -0.42 -2.33
C ILE A 144 -5.67 1.05 -2.71
N ILE A 145 -4.63 1.56 -3.36
CA ILE A 145 -4.59 2.87 -4.00
C ILE A 145 -4.41 2.60 -5.48
N ASP A 146 -5.43 2.90 -6.28
CA ASP A 146 -5.38 2.74 -7.74
C ASP A 146 -5.26 4.13 -8.39
N TYR A 147 -4.22 4.32 -9.20
CA TYR A 147 -3.95 5.58 -9.88
C TYR A 147 -4.68 5.66 -11.23
N TYR A 148 -5.29 6.81 -11.53
CA TYR A 148 -5.85 7.07 -12.84
C TYR A 148 -4.72 7.44 -13.82
N LEU A 149 -4.18 6.43 -14.51
CA LEU A 149 -3.04 6.59 -15.43
C LEU A 149 -3.32 7.58 -16.59
N GLU A 150 -4.58 7.72 -16.99
CA GLU A 150 -5.03 8.67 -18.03
C GLU A 150 -4.72 10.14 -17.64
N HIS A 151 -4.75 10.48 -16.35
CA HIS A 151 -4.47 11.83 -15.86
C HIS A 151 -2.97 12.13 -15.68
N LEU A 152 -2.13 11.09 -15.67
CA LEU A 152 -0.68 11.23 -15.50
C LEU A 152 0.06 11.43 -16.82
N TYR A 153 -0.54 11.00 -17.94
CA TYR A 153 0.13 11.02 -19.24
C TYR A 153 -0.62 11.72 -20.38
N GLY A 154 -1.89 12.11 -20.20
CA GLY A 154 -2.64 12.96 -21.13
C GLY A 154 -2.67 12.45 -22.57
N GLU A 155 -3.80 11.87 -22.99
CA GLU A 155 -4.18 11.96 -24.41
C GLU A 155 -4.66 13.37 -24.77
#